data_AF-A0A497P2D2-F1
#
_entry.id   AF-A0A497P2D2-F1
#
_cell.length_a   1.000
_cell.length_b   1.000
_cell.length_c   1.000
_cell.angle_alpha   90.00
_cell.angle_beta   90.00
_cell.angle_gamma   90.00
#
_symmetry.space_group_name_H-M   'P 1'
#
loop_
_entity.id
_entity.type
_entity.pdbx_description
1 polymer ?
#
loop_
_entity_poly.entity_id
_entity_poly.type
_entity_poly.pdbx_seq_one_letter_code
_entity_poly.pdbx_strand_id
1 'polypeptide(L)' 'MLAKGVTKLVLEKETTITREGRSGAKIYIPSDIVKDSQFPFKIGEKVLLKIDVENNRLIVEKAEQK' A
#
# COMPACT_ATOMS: atom_id res chain seq x y z
N MET A 1 17.55 9.04 -30.45
CA MET A 1 16.39 9.41 -29.60
C MET A 1 16.41 8.50 -28.38
N LEU A 2 16.64 9.04 -27.18
CA LEU A 2 16.71 8.27 -25.94
C LEU A 2 15.30 7.85 -25.52
N ALA A 3 15.03 6.54 -25.47
CA ALA A 3 13.87 6.02 -24.77
C ALA A 3 14.01 6.43 -23.29
N LYS A 4 13.20 7.39 -22.84
CA LYS A 4 13.10 7.78 -21.43
C LYS A 4 12.65 6.57 -20.65
N GLY A 5 13.60 5.84 -20.06
CA GLY A 5 13.32 4.86 -19.02
C GLY A 5 12.60 5.59 -17.90
N VAL A 6 11.32 5.28 -17.71
CA VAL A 6 10.55 5.76 -16.56
C VAL A 6 11.19 5.11 -15.35
N THR A 7 12.00 5.86 -14.62
CA THR A 7 12.56 5.42 -13.35
C THR A 7 11.37 5.21 -12.41
N LYS A 8 11.08 3.94 -12.08
CA LYS A 8 10.06 3.59 -11.10
C LYS A 8 10.62 3.99 -9.73
N LEU A 9 10.43 5.25 -9.35
CA LEU A 9 10.74 5.73 -8.00
C LEU A 9 9.71 5.12 -7.05
N VAL A 10 10.14 4.12 -6.29
CA VAL A 10 9.35 3.56 -5.19
C VAL A 10 9.82 4.27 -3.92
N LEU A 11 8.89 4.94 -3.23
CA LEU A 11 9.18 5.49 -1.91
C LEU A 11 9.03 4.37 -0.87
N GLU A 12 10.13 3.96 -0.25
CA GLU A 12 10.16 2.85 0.70
C GLU A 12 10.36 3.37 2.13
N LYS A 13 9.52 2.87 3.05
CA LYS A 13 9.60 3.15 4.49
C LYS A 13 9.25 1.90 5.27
N GLU A 14 10.08 1.57 6.25
CA GLU A 14 9.76 0.52 7.22
C GLU A 14 8.72 1.03 8.23
N THR A 15 7.79 0.15 8.57
CA THR A 15 6.72 0.42 9.55
C THR A 15 6.34 -0.89 10.23
N THR A 16 5.58 -0.80 11.31
CA THR A 16 5.17 -1.95 12.10
C THR A 16 3.69 -2.24 11.91
N ILE A 17 3.37 -3.52 11.70
CA ILE A 17 1.99 -4.01 11.80
C ILE A 17 1.69 -4.22 13.28
N THR A 18 0.67 -3.53 13.77
CA THR A 18 0.23 -3.62 15.17
C THR A 18 -1.05 -4.42 15.29
N ARG A 19 -1.27 -5.04 16.44
CA ARG A 19 -2.51 -5.77 16.71
C ARG A 19 -3.64 -4.78 17.00
N GLU A 20 -4.78 -4.96 16.33
CA GLU A 20 -6.01 -4.22 16.62
C GLU A 20 -6.96 -5.10 17.44
N GLY A 21 -6.76 -5.07 18.75
CA GLY A 21 -7.57 -5.82 19.71
C GLY A 21 -7.60 -7.32 19.41
N ARG A 22 -8.80 -7.92 19.41
CA ARG A 22 -9.01 -9.32 19.01
C ARG A 22 -9.43 -9.49 17.55
N SER A 23 -9.68 -8.38 16.86
CA SER A 23 -10.40 -8.37 15.58
C SER A 23 -9.47 -8.37 14.38
N GLY A 24 -8.20 -8.02 14.53
CA GLY A 24 -7.26 -8.06 13.42
C GLY A 24 -5.94 -7.34 13.67
N ALA A 25 -5.40 -6.79 12.59
CA ALA A 25 -4.13 -6.09 12.56
C ALA A 25 -4.29 -4.75 11.84
N LYS A 26 -3.53 -3.74 12.26
CA LYS A 26 -3.48 -2.41 11.66
C LYS A 26 -2.07 -2.13 11.17
N ILE A 27 -1.98 -1.75 9.90
CA ILE A 27 -0.75 -1.22 9.29
C ILE A 27 -0.78 0.29 9.42
N TYR A 28 0.22 0.86 10.07
CA TYR A 28 0.42 2.31 10.05
C TYR A 28 1.19 2.69 8.78
N ILE A 29 0.60 3.56 7.96
CA ILE A 29 1.27 4.14 6.79
C ILE A 29 1.74 5.55 7.18
N PRO A 30 3.07 5.81 7.21
CA PRO A 30 3.63 7.10 7.57
C PRO A 30 3.08 8.26 6.74
N SER A 31 2.99 9.45 7.36
CA SER A 31 2.35 10.62 6.75
C SER A 31 3.06 11.15 5.50
N ASP A 32 4.37 10.92 5.37
CA ASP A 32 5.16 11.24 4.18
C ASP A 32 4.75 10.38 2.98
N ILE A 33 4.45 9.09 3.19
CA ILE A 33 3.89 8.20 2.17
C ILE A 33 2.47 8.65 1.80
N VAL A 34 1.61 8.95 2.79
CA VAL A 34 0.20 9.33 2.54
C VAL A 34 0.06 10.67 1.82
N LYS A 35 0.98 11.61 2.08
CA LYS A 35 0.99 12.94 1.44
C LYS A 35 1.58 12.91 0.04
N ASP A 36 2.17 11.80 -0.39
CA ASP A 36 2.69 11.67 -1.74
C ASP A 36 1.55 11.78 -2.76
N SER A 37 1.74 12.60 -3.79
CA SER A 37 0.77 12.79 -4.87
C SER A 37 0.45 11.49 -5.63
N GLN A 38 1.36 10.51 -5.60
CA GLN A 38 1.22 9.19 -6.21
C GLN A 38 0.62 8.17 -5.25
N PHE A 39 0.31 8.53 -3.99
CA PHE A 39 -0.33 7.63 -3.05
C PHE A 39 -1.66 7.14 -3.65
N PRO A 40 -1.81 5.83 -3.88
CA PRO A 40 -2.89 5.33 -4.72
C PRO A 40 -4.24 5.37 -4.01
N PHE A 41 -4.29 5.69 -2.71
CA PHE A 41 -5.52 5.60 -1.92
C PHE A 41 -6.06 6.92 -1.36
N LYS A 42 -7.36 6.93 -1.03
CA LYS A 42 -8.04 7.99 -0.26
C LYS A 42 -8.43 7.48 1.12
N ILE A 43 -8.35 8.37 2.12
CA ILE A 43 -8.78 8.05 3.48
C ILE A 43 -10.28 7.67 3.47
N GLY A 44 -10.59 6.51 4.04
CA GLY A 44 -11.96 5.99 4.14
C GLY A 44 -12.44 5.19 2.93
N GLU A 45 -11.66 5.04 1.86
CA GLU A 45 -12.05 4.17 0.76
C GLU A 45 -11.89 2.68 1.11
N LYS A 46 -12.69 1.83 0.44
CA LYS A 46 -12.58 0.37 0.58
C LYS A 46 -11.40 -0.15 -0.23
N VAL A 47 -10.64 -1.05 0.37
CA VAL A 47 -9.51 -1.74 -0.27
C VAL A 47 -9.71 -3.25 -0.25
N LEU A 48 -9.10 -3.93 -1.20
CA LEU A 48 -9.04 -5.38 -1.26
C LEU A 48 -7.67 -5.85 -0.74
N LEU A 49 -7.67 -6.77 0.21
CA LEU A 49 -6.46 -7.40 0.74
C LEU A 49 -6.30 -8.79 0.15
N LYS A 50 -5.11 -9.11 -0.36
CA LYS A 50 -4.75 -10.43 -0.89
C LYS A 50 -3.46 -10.92 -0.25
N ILE A 51 -3.38 -12.21 0.05
CA ILE A 51 -2.14 -12.87 0.49
C ILE A 51 -1.57 -13.59 -0.72
N ASP A 52 -0.37 -13.17 -1.15
CA ASP A 52 0.42 -13.84 -2.17
C ASP A 52 1.41 -14.75 -1.46
N VAL A 53 1.03 -16.03 -1.34
CA VAL A 53 1.78 -17.05 -0.60
C VAL A 53 3.10 -17.38 -1.29
N GLU A 54 3.12 -17.35 -2.63
CA GLU A 54 4.32 -17.67 -3.42
C GLU A 54 5.45 -16.66 -3.17
N ASN A 55 5.10 -15.37 -3.07
CA ASN A 55 6.07 -14.30 -2.85
C ASN A 55 6.13 -13.83 -1.39
N ASN A 56 5.44 -14.52 -0.48
CA ASN A 56 5.37 -14.21 0.95
C ASN A 56 5.08 -12.72 1.25
N ARG A 57 4.02 -12.18 0.64
CA ARG A 57 3.66 -10.76 0.78
C ARG A 57 2.15 -10.54 0.90
N LEU A 58 1.79 -9.45 1.58
CA LEU A 58 0.43 -8.91 1.59
C LEU A 58 0.30 -7.85 0.50
N ILE A 59 -0.72 -7.96 -0.33
CA ILE A 59 -1.03 -7.02 -1.41
C ILE A 59 -2.29 -6.24 -1.03
N VAL A 60 -2.23 -4.91 -1.19
CA VAL A 60 -3.35 -3.99 -1.00
C VAL A 60 -3.71 -3.37 -2.34
N GLU A 61 -4.95 -3.55 -2.78
CA GLU A 61 -5.47 -3.02 -4.05
C GLU A 61 -6.74 -2.20 -3.81
N LYS A 62 -7.11 -1.36 -4.79
CA LYS A 62 -8.44 -0.70 -4.75
C LYS A 62 -9.52 -1.77 -4.84
N ALA A 63 -10.51 -1.70 -3.96
CA ALA A 63 -11.72 -2.50 -4.17
C ALA A 63 -12.44 -1.90 -5.38
N GLU A 64 -12.53 -2.65 -6.48
CA GLU A 64 -13.34 -2.23 -7.63
C GLU A 64 -14.77 -1.94 -7.15
N GLN A 65 -15.20 -0.69 -7.28
CA GLN A 65 -16.60 -0.35 -7.14
C GLN A 65 -17.29 -0.81 -8.43
N LYS A 66 -18.01 -1.93 -8.36
CA LYS A 66 -19.03 -2.26 -9.37
C LYS A 66 -20.13 -1.21 -9.38
#